data_AF-A0A922Z2J5-F1
#
_entry.id   AF-A0A922Z2J5-F1
#
_cell.length_a   1.000
_cell.length_b   1.000
_cell.length_c   1.000
_cell.angle_alpha   90.00
_cell.angle_beta   90.00
_cell.angle_gamma   90.00
#
_symmetry.space_group_name_H-M   'P 1'
#
loop_
_entity.id
_entity.type
_entity.pdbx_description
1 polymer ?
#
loop_
_entity_poly.entity_id
_entity_poly.type
_entity_poly.pdbx_seq_one_letter_code
_entity_poly.pdbx_strand_id
1 'polypeptide(L)'
;MFYQLLIGELNARTGDAGAAYSLILDAARKQQDPMLYRRAVDIALQARSGESALSAAQTWSRDLPGSPDADRFVLQILLALNRAAETGPALTSLLASGDGVLRDETINAIPQTYSRVSDKALALQVVKDTLTPYLQGPHAPAAWTTIGRMELGLEQPEAALISARKGHAANPQSPFPAMLALELVERGQGQRGAEDIVREHLRVASPAGPFGSQVPLAYA
;
A
#
# COMPACT_ATOMS: atom_id res chain seq x y z
N MET A 1 -6.44 -3.47 -14.44
CA MET A 1 -6.71 -2.80 -15.73
C MET A 1 -7.69 -1.61 -15.66
N PHE A 2 -8.16 -1.16 -14.49
CA PHE A 2 -9.18 -0.09 -14.43
C PHE A 2 -8.61 1.35 -14.33
N TYR A 3 -7.38 1.53 -13.82
CA TYR A 3 -6.71 2.83 -13.69
C TYR A 3 -5.77 3.21 -14.84
N GLN A 4 -5.49 2.29 -15.78
CA GLN A 4 -4.49 2.51 -16.84
C GLN A 4 -5.05 3.04 -18.16
N LEU A 5 -6.37 3.22 -18.30
CA LEU A 5 -6.96 3.77 -19.52
C LEU A 5 -7.47 5.21 -19.40
N LEU A 6 -7.51 5.79 -18.18
CA LEU A 6 -8.15 7.09 -17.97
C LEU A 6 -7.19 8.30 -17.91
N ILE A 7 -5.87 8.07 -17.91
CA ILE A 7 -4.85 9.14 -17.78
C ILE A 7 -4.17 9.46 -19.13
N GLY A 8 -4.50 8.74 -20.21
CA GLY A 8 -3.83 8.88 -21.52
C GLY A 8 -4.33 10.03 -22.41
N GLU A 9 -5.62 10.40 -22.36
CA GLU A 9 -6.20 11.27 -23.39
C GLU A 9 -7.39 12.06 -22.86
N LEU A 10 -7.25 13.32 -22.41
CA LEU A 10 -8.45 14.05 -21.95
C LEU A 10 -8.46 15.58 -22.19
N ASN A 11 -8.16 16.04 -23.40
CA ASN A 11 -8.48 17.43 -23.74
C ASN A 11 -10.01 17.61 -23.84
N ALA A 12 -10.60 18.45 -22.98
CA ALA A 12 -11.51 19.57 -23.36
C ALA A 12 -12.47 20.06 -22.23
N ARG A 13 -12.60 21.39 -22.16
CA ARG A 13 -13.70 22.25 -21.63
C ARG A 13 -13.99 22.24 -20.12
N THR A 14 -13.22 23.08 -19.42
CA THR A 14 -13.22 23.36 -17.97
C THR A 14 -14.46 24.09 -17.42
N GLY A 15 -15.33 24.67 -18.25
CA GLY A 15 -16.36 25.63 -17.80
C GLY A 15 -17.58 25.02 -17.11
N ASP A 16 -18.12 23.90 -17.62
CA ASP A 16 -19.37 23.29 -17.12
C ASP A 16 -19.10 22.33 -15.94
N ALA A 17 -17.92 21.70 -15.96
CA ALA A 17 -17.53 20.70 -14.97
C ALA A 17 -17.38 21.27 -13.54
N GLY A 18 -16.94 22.53 -13.41
CA GLY A 18 -16.81 23.19 -12.11
C GLY A 18 -18.17 23.44 -11.42
N ALA A 19 -19.17 23.89 -12.18
CA ALA A 19 -20.53 24.11 -11.66
C ALA A 19 -21.20 22.77 -11.30
N ALA A 20 -21.06 21.76 -12.16
CA ALA A 20 -21.55 20.41 -11.90
C ALA A 20 -20.92 19.79 -10.64
N TYR A 21 -19.60 19.95 -10.47
CA TYR A 21 -18.88 19.53 -9.27
C TYR A 21 -19.49 20.13 -8.00
N SER A 22 -19.65 21.46 -7.96
CA SER A 22 -20.16 22.16 -6.77
C SER A 22 -21.59 21.73 -6.42
N LEU A 23 -22.48 21.65 -7.41
CA LEU A 23 -23.87 21.24 -7.20
C LEU A 23 -23.97 19.80 -6.68
N ILE A 24 -23.20 18.87 -7.26
CA ILE A 24 -23.21 17.47 -6.84
C ILE A 24 -22.59 17.31 -5.45
N LEU A 25 -21.49 18.00 -5.14
CA LEU A 25 -20.89 17.95 -3.80
C LEU A 25 -21.84 18.51 -2.74
N ASP A 26 -22.53 19.61 -3.01
CA ASP A 26 -23.53 20.16 -2.10
C ASP A 26 -24.70 19.20 -1.88
N ALA A 27 -25.16 18.51 -2.93
CA ALA A 27 -26.18 17.47 -2.82
C ALA A 27 -25.68 16.28 -2.00
N ALA A 28 -24.43 15.84 -2.21
CA ALA A 28 -23.79 14.76 -1.47
C ALA A 28 -23.74 15.05 0.02
N ARG A 29 -23.38 16.28 0.39
CA ARG A 29 -23.31 16.73 1.80
C ARG A 29 -24.69 16.78 2.45
N LYS A 30 -25.69 17.33 1.76
CA LYS A 30 -27.06 17.44 2.29
C LYS A 30 -27.72 16.08 2.49
N GLN A 31 -27.43 15.13 1.60
CA GLN A 31 -28.04 13.79 1.63
C GLN A 31 -27.17 12.75 2.35
N GLN A 32 -25.92 13.09 2.64
CA GLN A 32 -24.91 12.17 3.15
C GLN A 32 -24.79 10.89 2.29
N ASP A 33 -24.88 11.03 0.96
CA ASP A 33 -24.89 9.90 0.03
C ASP A 33 -23.47 9.61 -0.52
N PRO A 34 -22.89 8.43 -0.25
CA PRO A 34 -21.59 8.01 -0.78
C PRO A 34 -21.49 8.05 -2.31
N MET A 35 -22.57 7.75 -3.04
CA MET A 35 -22.55 7.73 -4.50
C MET A 35 -22.44 9.14 -5.08
N LEU A 36 -23.08 10.12 -4.45
CA LEU A 36 -22.97 11.52 -4.84
C LEU A 36 -21.56 12.06 -4.54
N TYR A 37 -20.96 11.68 -3.42
CA TYR A 37 -19.56 12.02 -3.14
C TYR A 37 -18.60 11.46 -4.18
N ARG A 38 -18.70 10.17 -4.46
CA ARG A 38 -17.91 9.53 -5.52
C ARG A 38 -18.10 10.24 -6.86
N ARG A 39 -19.34 10.60 -7.20
CA ARG A 39 -19.63 11.34 -8.42
C ARG A 39 -18.97 12.72 -8.45
N ALA A 40 -18.95 13.45 -7.33
CA ALA A 40 -18.24 14.74 -7.24
C ALA A 40 -16.73 14.57 -7.47
N VAL A 41 -16.12 13.54 -6.87
CA VAL A 41 -14.70 13.20 -7.10
C VAL A 41 -14.45 12.87 -8.58
N ASP A 42 -15.28 12.02 -9.18
CA ASP A 42 -15.14 11.62 -10.59
C ASP A 42 -15.25 12.82 -11.55
N ILE A 43 -16.21 13.73 -11.31
CA ILE A 43 -16.36 14.96 -12.10
C ILE A 43 -15.10 15.82 -12.00
N ALA A 44 -14.55 16.00 -10.80
CA ALA A 44 -13.34 16.78 -10.60
C ALA A 44 -12.11 16.16 -11.28
N LEU A 45 -11.98 14.83 -11.23
CA LEU A 45 -10.93 14.09 -11.94
C LEU A 45 -11.07 14.23 -13.46
N GLN A 46 -12.28 14.10 -14.00
CA GLN A 46 -12.58 14.31 -15.43
C GLN A 46 -12.26 15.73 -15.88
N ALA A 47 -12.52 16.72 -15.02
CA ALA A 47 -12.18 18.12 -15.23
C ALA A 47 -10.68 18.43 -15.13
N ARG A 48 -9.84 17.42 -14.81
CA ARG A 48 -8.41 17.57 -14.52
C ARG A 48 -8.10 18.47 -13.32
N SER A 49 -9.06 18.65 -12.41
CA SER A 49 -8.87 19.42 -11.19
C SER A 49 -8.55 18.48 -10.02
N GLY A 50 -7.27 18.16 -9.86
CA GLY A 50 -6.80 17.29 -8.78
C GLY A 50 -7.09 17.85 -7.38
N GLU A 51 -6.97 19.17 -7.19
CA GLU A 51 -7.29 19.83 -5.92
C GLU A 51 -8.80 19.76 -5.60
N SER A 52 -9.68 19.93 -6.60
CA SER A 52 -11.12 19.75 -6.38
C SER A 52 -11.46 18.29 -6.08
N ALA A 53 -10.81 17.35 -6.75
CA ALA A 53 -11.01 15.92 -6.49
C ALA A 53 -10.59 15.56 -5.07
N LEU A 54 -9.43 16.06 -4.63
CA LEU A 54 -8.94 15.88 -3.26
C LEU A 54 -9.89 16.48 -2.24
N SER A 55 -10.35 17.72 -2.48
CA SER A 55 -11.29 18.41 -1.59
C SER A 55 -12.61 17.64 -1.43
N ALA A 56 -13.18 17.12 -2.53
CA ALA A 56 -14.37 16.29 -2.46
C ALA A 56 -14.14 14.96 -1.72
N ALA A 57 -13.01 14.28 -1.96
CA ALA A 57 -12.67 13.03 -1.28
C ALA A 57 -12.45 13.24 0.23
N GLN A 58 -11.77 14.32 0.62
CA GLN A 58 -11.58 14.70 2.02
C GLN A 58 -12.91 15.08 2.68
N THR A 59 -13.78 15.79 1.97
CA THR A 59 -15.13 16.10 2.45
C THR A 59 -15.94 14.83 2.65
N TRP A 60 -15.86 13.87 1.72
CA TRP A 60 -16.48 12.56 1.86
C TRP A 60 -15.98 11.82 3.11
N SER A 61 -14.67 11.70 3.29
CA SER A 61 -14.07 11.03 4.46
C SER A 61 -14.48 11.69 5.79
N ARG A 62 -14.56 13.03 5.82
CA ARG A 62 -15.00 13.79 7.01
C ARG A 62 -16.49 13.62 7.31
N ASP A 63 -17.33 13.73 6.29
CA ASP A 63 -18.78 13.77 6.46
C ASP A 63 -19.36 12.34 6.64
N LEU A 64 -18.63 11.30 6.21
CA LEU A 64 -18.92 9.88 6.40
C LEU A 64 -17.68 9.12 6.95
N PRO A 65 -17.36 9.28 8.25
CA PRO A 65 -16.19 8.65 8.84
C PRO A 65 -16.28 7.12 8.81
N GLY A 66 -15.14 6.47 8.55
CA GLY A 66 -15.05 5.01 8.46
C GLY A 66 -15.40 4.44 7.09
N SER A 67 -15.60 5.27 6.05
CA SER A 67 -15.73 4.83 4.66
C SER A 67 -14.36 4.47 4.07
N PRO A 68 -14.03 3.19 3.84
CA PRO A 68 -12.73 2.81 3.29
C PRO A 68 -12.53 3.31 1.86
N ASP A 69 -13.63 3.48 1.12
CA ASP A 69 -13.58 4.01 -0.23
C ASP A 69 -13.19 5.50 -0.24
N ALA A 70 -13.73 6.30 0.68
CA ALA A 70 -13.37 7.71 0.80
C ALA A 70 -11.86 7.87 1.10
N ASP A 71 -11.35 7.13 2.08
CA ASP A 71 -9.93 7.18 2.44
C ASP A 71 -9.03 6.65 1.33
N ARG A 72 -9.48 5.63 0.58
CA ARG A 72 -8.78 5.14 -0.60
C ARG A 72 -8.69 6.21 -1.70
N PHE A 73 -9.76 6.96 -1.94
CA PHE A 73 -9.72 8.08 -2.89
C PHE A 73 -8.78 9.18 -2.42
N VAL A 74 -8.83 9.58 -1.14
CA VAL A 74 -7.90 10.57 -0.58
C VAL A 74 -6.45 10.12 -0.79
N LEU A 75 -6.11 8.88 -0.43
CA LEU A 75 -4.78 8.32 -0.60
C LEU A 75 -4.33 8.34 -2.07
N GLN A 76 -5.16 7.83 -2.98
CA GLN A 76 -4.81 7.73 -4.40
C GLN A 76 -4.63 9.10 -5.05
N ILE A 77 -5.47 10.07 -4.72
CA ILE A 77 -5.37 11.44 -5.26
C ILE A 77 -4.12 12.13 -4.71
N LEU A 78 -3.83 12.02 -3.42
CA LEU A 78 -2.59 12.56 -2.83
C LEU A 78 -1.34 11.99 -3.50
N LEU A 79 -1.31 10.68 -3.75
CA LEU A 79 -0.20 10.02 -4.45
C LEU A 79 -0.08 10.49 -5.91
N ALA A 80 -1.21 10.64 -6.61
CA ALA A 80 -1.23 11.17 -7.98
C ALA A 80 -0.76 12.63 -8.05
N LEU A 81 -1.01 13.42 -7.00
CA LEU A 81 -0.52 14.78 -6.83
C LEU A 81 0.91 14.84 -6.28
N ASN A 82 1.57 13.70 -6.08
CA ASN A 82 2.91 13.58 -5.50
C ASN A 82 3.03 14.20 -4.09
N ARG A 83 1.93 14.22 -3.33
CA ARG A 83 1.81 14.77 -1.97
C ARG A 83 1.92 13.66 -0.91
N ALA A 84 3.01 12.89 -0.96
CA ALA A 84 3.21 11.74 -0.10
C ALA A 84 3.20 12.08 1.40
N ALA A 85 3.71 13.25 1.79
CA ALA A 85 3.71 13.74 3.18
C ALA A 85 2.32 13.75 3.84
N GLU A 86 1.25 13.92 3.05
CA GLU A 86 -0.11 14.07 3.54
C GLU A 86 -0.89 12.74 3.56
N THR A 87 -0.27 11.65 3.10
CA THR A 87 -0.95 10.35 2.95
C THR A 87 -1.15 9.60 4.27
N GLY A 88 -0.39 9.96 5.31
CA GLY A 88 -0.37 9.27 6.60
C GLY A 88 -1.76 9.05 7.22
N PRO A 89 -2.61 10.09 7.37
CA PRO A 89 -3.95 9.93 7.95
C PRO A 89 -4.85 8.95 7.18
N ALA A 90 -4.90 9.06 5.85
CA ALA A 90 -5.71 8.18 5.01
C ALA A 90 -5.19 6.72 5.07
N LEU A 91 -3.87 6.54 5.04
CA LEU A 91 -3.26 5.22 5.18
C LEU A 91 -3.57 4.61 6.56
N THR A 92 -3.44 5.38 7.65
CA THR A 92 -3.78 4.93 9.01
C THR A 92 -5.24 4.48 9.10
N SER A 93 -6.18 5.24 8.53
CA SER A 93 -7.59 4.88 8.52
C SER A 93 -7.86 3.57 7.76
N LEU A 94 -7.26 3.42 6.57
CA LEU A 94 -7.36 2.20 5.78
C LEU A 94 -6.82 0.97 6.54
N LEU A 95 -5.68 1.11 7.22
CA LEU A 95 -5.11 0.03 8.02
C LEU A 95 -5.97 -0.31 9.24
N ALA A 96 -6.65 0.67 9.84
CA ALA A 96 -7.59 0.43 10.94
C ALA A 96 -8.83 -0.34 10.47
N SER A 97 -9.26 -0.17 9.21
CA SER A 97 -10.50 -0.73 8.67
C SER A 97 -10.49 -2.24 8.38
N GLY A 98 -9.32 -2.83 8.06
CA GLY A 98 -9.21 -4.27 7.78
C GLY A 98 -9.04 -5.10 9.05
N ASP A 99 -9.48 -6.36 9.07
CA ASP A 99 -9.22 -7.32 10.15
C ASP A 99 -8.13 -8.34 9.77
N GLY A 100 -7.47 -8.93 10.77
CA GLY A 100 -6.52 -10.05 10.62
C GLY A 100 -5.71 -10.05 9.31
N VAL A 101 -6.09 -10.96 8.41
CA VAL A 101 -5.46 -11.19 7.10
C VAL A 101 -5.63 -10.01 6.14
N LEU A 102 -6.81 -9.40 6.07
CA LEU A 102 -7.05 -8.24 5.19
C LEU A 102 -6.14 -7.06 5.55
N ARG A 103 -5.83 -6.89 6.84
CA ARG A 103 -4.87 -5.87 7.28
C ARG A 103 -3.45 -6.19 6.79
N ASP A 104 -3.00 -7.44 6.92
CA ASP A 104 -1.67 -7.85 6.43
C ASP A 104 -1.54 -7.68 4.90
N GLU A 105 -2.59 -8.01 4.15
CA GLU A 105 -2.65 -7.79 2.70
C GLU A 105 -2.59 -6.30 2.35
N THR A 106 -3.32 -5.46 3.09
CA THR A 106 -3.30 -4.01 2.91
C THR A 106 -1.91 -3.43 3.18
N ILE A 107 -1.26 -3.86 4.27
CA ILE A 107 0.12 -3.48 4.60
C ILE A 107 1.05 -3.89 3.45
N ASN A 108 0.96 -5.14 3.00
CA ASN A 108 1.82 -5.70 1.96
C ASN A 108 1.62 -5.05 0.58
N ALA A 109 0.47 -4.42 0.31
CA ALA A 109 0.18 -3.69 -0.92
C ALA A 109 0.71 -2.24 -0.96
N ILE A 110 1.20 -1.71 0.17
CA ILE A 110 1.71 -0.33 0.29
C ILE A 110 2.85 -0.05 -0.73
N PRO A 111 3.89 -0.90 -0.90
CA PRO A 111 5.00 -0.57 -1.78
C PRO A 111 4.57 -0.39 -3.25
N GLN A 112 3.64 -1.22 -3.71
CA GLN A 112 3.06 -1.09 -5.05
C GLN A 112 2.24 0.20 -5.17
N THR A 113 1.47 0.54 -4.14
CA THR A 113 0.63 1.75 -4.10
C THR A 113 1.48 3.02 -4.17
N TYR A 114 2.64 3.05 -3.49
CA TYR A 114 3.56 4.18 -3.46
C TYR A 114 4.61 4.17 -4.58
N SER A 115 4.59 3.18 -5.49
CA SER A 115 5.64 2.96 -6.50
C SER A 115 5.91 4.13 -7.45
N ARG A 116 4.91 5.00 -7.65
CA ARG A 116 4.99 6.17 -8.56
C ARG A 116 5.35 7.48 -7.85
N VAL A 117 5.50 7.46 -6.53
CA VAL A 117 5.91 8.66 -5.78
C VAL A 117 7.33 9.04 -6.17
N SER A 118 7.55 10.34 -6.39
CA SER A 118 8.85 10.86 -6.82
C SER A 118 9.85 10.86 -5.67
N ASP A 119 9.43 11.35 -4.50
CA ASP A 119 10.24 11.33 -3.28
C ASP A 119 10.02 10.01 -2.51
N LYS A 120 10.78 8.99 -2.90
CA LYS A 120 10.75 7.67 -2.29
C LYS A 120 11.21 7.68 -0.82
N ALA A 121 12.09 8.61 -0.44
CA ALA A 121 12.59 8.70 0.93
C ALA A 121 11.50 9.24 1.87
N LEU A 122 10.81 10.30 1.44
CA LEU A 122 9.63 10.81 2.13
C LEU A 122 8.52 9.76 2.21
N ALA A 123 8.26 9.04 1.11
CA ALA A 123 7.28 7.95 1.11
C ALA A 123 7.63 6.85 2.14
N LEU A 124 8.90 6.42 2.18
CA LEU A 124 9.37 5.46 3.19
C LEU A 124 9.16 6.00 4.60
N GLN A 125 9.47 7.28 4.86
CA GLN A 125 9.31 7.88 6.18
C GLN A 125 7.84 7.88 6.63
N VAL A 126 6.93 8.35 5.78
CA VAL A 126 5.48 8.34 6.08
C VAL A 126 4.98 6.92 6.35
N VAL A 127 5.40 5.95 5.53
CA VAL A 127 5.03 4.54 5.72
C VAL A 127 5.60 3.97 7.03
N LYS A 128 6.86 4.28 7.38
CA LYS A 128 7.46 3.87 8.67
C LYS A 128 6.67 4.43 9.85
N ASP A 129 6.35 5.72 9.80
CA ASP A 129 5.60 6.39 10.88
C ASP A 129 4.22 5.76 11.04
N THR A 130 3.48 5.57 9.94
CA THR A 130 2.17 4.92 9.95
C THR A 130 2.22 3.45 10.38
N LEU A 131 3.28 2.71 10.05
CA LEU A 131 3.41 1.30 10.40
C LEU A 131 3.92 1.05 11.82
N THR A 132 4.37 2.08 12.55
CA THR A 132 4.89 1.96 13.93
C THR A 132 4.02 1.09 14.85
N PRO A 133 2.68 1.22 14.89
CA PRO A 133 1.81 0.38 15.74
C PRO A 133 1.79 -1.10 15.36
N TYR A 134 2.21 -1.44 14.14
CA TYR A 134 2.16 -2.79 13.57
C TYR A 134 3.53 -3.47 13.53
N LEU A 135 4.60 -2.83 14.03
CA LEU A 135 5.95 -3.41 14.08
C LEU A 135 6.11 -4.52 15.13
N GLN A 136 5.09 -4.72 15.96
CA GLN A 136 4.99 -5.78 16.96
C GLN A 136 3.66 -6.52 16.83
N GLY A 137 3.57 -7.70 17.44
CA GLY A 137 2.37 -8.52 17.41
C GLY A 137 2.13 -9.23 16.07
N PRO A 138 0.87 -9.61 15.75
CA PRO A 138 0.58 -10.51 14.64
C PRO A 138 0.90 -9.93 13.26
N HIS A 139 0.85 -8.61 13.12
CA HIS A 139 1.06 -7.89 11.84
C HIS A 139 2.53 -7.54 11.57
N ALA A 140 3.43 -7.78 12.53
CA ALA A 140 4.84 -7.45 12.43
C ALA A 140 5.56 -8.03 11.20
N PRO A 141 5.31 -9.30 10.79
CA PRO A 141 5.93 -9.83 9.59
C PRO A 141 5.58 -9.03 8.33
N ALA A 142 4.30 -8.67 8.14
CA ALA A 142 3.85 -7.88 6.99
C ALA A 142 4.40 -6.44 7.04
N ALA A 143 4.39 -5.82 8.22
CA ALA A 143 4.88 -4.44 8.42
C ALA A 143 6.38 -4.32 8.13
N TRP A 144 7.21 -5.19 8.71
CA TRP A 144 8.65 -5.20 8.45
C TRP A 144 8.98 -5.54 6.98
N THR A 145 8.25 -6.49 6.38
CA THR A 145 8.42 -6.82 4.95
C THR A 145 8.13 -5.61 4.06
N THR A 146 7.07 -4.88 4.37
CA THR A 146 6.67 -3.67 3.63
C THR A 146 7.74 -2.58 3.71
N ILE A 147 8.27 -2.33 4.91
CA ILE A 147 9.39 -1.40 5.11
C ILE A 147 10.61 -1.86 4.29
N GLY A 148 10.96 -3.14 4.34
CA GLY A 148 12.10 -3.68 3.60
C GLY A 148 11.96 -3.54 2.07
N ARG A 149 10.76 -3.74 1.51
CA ARG A 149 10.51 -3.50 0.07
C ARG A 149 10.63 -2.02 -0.31
N MET A 150 10.17 -1.12 0.56
CA MET A 150 10.34 0.32 0.36
C MET A 150 11.82 0.72 0.43
N GLU A 151 12.61 0.11 1.32
CA GLU A 151 14.08 0.27 1.42
C GLU A 151 14.81 -0.26 0.17
N LEU A 152 14.38 -1.39 -0.39
CA LEU A 152 14.87 -1.88 -1.69
C LEU A 152 14.58 -0.90 -2.83
N GLY A 153 13.42 -0.24 -2.81
CA GLY A 153 13.07 0.81 -3.77
C GLY A 153 13.99 2.03 -3.74
N LEU A 154 14.74 2.20 -2.64
CA LEU A 154 15.78 3.21 -2.42
C LEU A 154 17.21 2.66 -2.56
N GLU A 155 17.36 1.44 -3.07
CA GLU A 155 18.66 0.77 -3.22
C GLU A 155 19.40 0.59 -1.88
N GLN A 156 18.65 0.30 -0.80
CA GLN A 156 19.19 0.06 0.56
C GLN A 156 19.06 -1.42 0.97
N PRO A 157 19.78 -2.35 0.33
CA PRO A 157 19.63 -3.79 0.59
C PRO A 157 19.98 -4.21 2.02
N GLU A 158 20.96 -3.57 2.65
CA GLU A 158 21.33 -3.88 4.03
C GLU A 158 20.22 -3.51 5.01
N ALA A 159 19.56 -2.37 4.80
CA ALA A 159 18.39 -1.98 5.59
C ALA A 159 17.23 -2.96 5.35
N ALA A 160 16.97 -3.29 4.09
CA ALA A 160 15.93 -4.26 3.73
C ALA A 160 16.17 -5.64 4.35
N LEU A 161 17.42 -6.11 4.41
CA LEU A 161 17.80 -7.36 5.07
C LEU A 161 17.60 -7.29 6.59
N ILE A 162 17.89 -6.16 7.24
CA ILE A 162 17.57 -5.94 8.65
C ILE A 162 16.06 -6.03 8.86
N SER A 163 15.26 -5.40 8.00
CA SER A 163 13.80 -5.44 8.03
C SER A 163 13.29 -6.88 7.83
N ALA A 164 13.81 -7.63 6.86
CA ALA A 164 13.48 -9.04 6.64
C ALA A 164 13.77 -9.90 7.89
N ARG A 165 14.94 -9.72 8.53
CA ARG A 165 15.28 -10.42 9.78
C ARG A 165 14.30 -10.11 10.91
N LYS A 166 13.92 -8.84 11.09
CA LYS A 166 12.95 -8.42 12.12
C LYS A 166 11.57 -9.03 11.87
N GLY A 167 11.11 -9.02 10.62
CA GLY A 167 9.84 -9.65 10.24
C GLY A 167 9.85 -11.16 10.46
N HIS A 168 10.94 -11.84 10.08
CA HIS A 168 11.08 -13.28 10.25
C HIS A 168 11.17 -13.66 11.75
N ALA A 169 11.89 -12.90 12.56
CA ALA A 169 11.97 -13.11 14.00
C ALA A 169 10.61 -12.96 14.70
N ALA A 170 9.73 -12.10 14.17
CA ALA A 170 8.38 -11.94 14.72
C ALA A 170 7.48 -13.17 14.45
N ASN A 171 7.61 -13.79 13.28
CA ASN A 171 6.96 -15.07 12.98
C ASN A 171 7.70 -15.81 11.85
N PRO A 172 8.50 -16.85 12.18
CA PRO A 172 9.25 -17.61 11.17
C PRO A 172 8.38 -18.36 10.15
N GLN A 173 7.12 -18.66 10.50
CA GLN A 173 6.15 -19.29 9.59
C GLN A 173 5.50 -18.31 8.62
N SER A 174 5.66 -17.00 8.83
CA SER A 174 5.10 -16.02 7.91
C SER A 174 5.81 -16.06 6.56
N PRO A 175 5.08 -16.10 5.44
CA PRO A 175 5.68 -16.07 4.11
C PRO A 175 6.21 -14.68 3.74
N PHE A 176 5.71 -13.59 4.35
CA PHE A 176 6.08 -12.23 3.93
C PHE A 176 7.59 -11.95 4.03
N PRO A 177 8.27 -12.20 5.17
CA PRO A 177 9.70 -11.91 5.28
C PRO A 177 10.55 -12.86 4.43
N ALA A 178 10.09 -14.10 4.24
CA ALA A 178 10.75 -15.08 3.37
C ALA A 178 10.71 -14.66 1.90
N MET A 179 9.59 -14.09 1.43
CA MET A 179 9.48 -13.57 0.07
C MET A 179 10.37 -12.35 -0.17
N LEU A 180 10.51 -11.45 0.81
CA LEU A 180 11.47 -10.34 0.72
C LEU A 180 12.92 -10.84 0.74
N ALA A 181 13.22 -11.84 1.57
CA ALA A 181 14.54 -12.46 1.57
C ALA A 181 14.86 -13.14 0.23
N LEU A 182 13.88 -13.82 -0.39
CA LEU A 182 14.04 -14.38 -1.72
C LEU A 182 14.33 -13.30 -2.78
N GLU A 183 13.60 -12.18 -2.75
CA GLU A 183 13.85 -11.04 -3.64
C GLU A 183 15.28 -10.48 -3.47
N LEU A 184 15.78 -10.39 -2.22
CA LEU A 184 17.17 -9.99 -1.94
C LEU A 184 18.18 -10.95 -2.58
N VAL A 185 17.97 -12.27 -2.43
CA VAL A 185 18.83 -13.32 -3.02
C VAL A 185 18.83 -13.23 -4.55
N GLU A 186 17.66 -13.12 -5.18
CA GLU A 186 17.53 -13.01 -6.64
C GLU A 186 18.25 -11.77 -7.21
N ARG A 187 18.30 -10.68 -6.44
CA ARG A 187 19.02 -9.46 -6.80
C ARG A 187 20.53 -9.54 -6.50
N GLY A 188 21.01 -10.64 -5.94
CA GLY A 188 22.39 -10.83 -5.52
C GLY A 188 22.79 -9.99 -4.30
N GLN A 189 21.81 -9.51 -3.53
CA GLN A 189 22.01 -8.60 -2.40
C GLN A 189 21.81 -9.34 -1.07
N GLY A 190 22.74 -9.18 -0.11
CA GLY A 190 22.59 -9.78 1.23
C GLY A 190 22.58 -11.32 1.26
N GLN A 191 23.22 -11.97 0.26
CA GLN A 191 23.10 -13.40 -0.06
C GLN A 191 23.10 -14.34 1.16
N ARG A 192 24.10 -14.28 2.05
CA ARG A 192 24.16 -15.22 3.19
C ARG A 192 23.00 -15.04 4.16
N GLY A 193 22.74 -13.82 4.60
CA GLY A 193 21.70 -13.56 5.60
C GLY A 193 20.28 -13.73 5.06
N ALA A 194 20.07 -13.47 3.76
CA ALA A 194 18.79 -13.66 3.12
C ALA A 194 18.50 -15.16 2.84
N GLU A 195 19.50 -15.92 2.41
CA GLU A 195 19.38 -17.38 2.23
C GLU A 195 19.02 -18.09 3.53
N ASP A 196 19.61 -17.69 4.66
CA ASP A 196 19.31 -18.27 5.96
C ASP A 196 17.82 -18.11 6.33
N ILE A 197 17.23 -16.94 6.06
CA ILE A 197 15.79 -16.68 6.29
C ILE A 197 14.93 -17.60 5.41
N VAL A 198 15.28 -17.74 4.13
CA VAL A 198 14.53 -18.59 3.19
C VAL A 198 14.60 -20.07 3.62
N ARG A 199 15.79 -20.56 3.97
CA ARG A 199 15.99 -21.95 4.41
C ARG A 199 15.23 -22.25 5.70
N GLU A 200 15.29 -21.35 6.68
CA GLU A 200 14.58 -21.53 7.94
C GLU A 200 13.07 -21.49 7.73
N HIS A 201 12.56 -20.58 6.89
CA HIS A 201 11.14 -20.57 6.54
C HIS A 201 10.70 -21.90 5.92
N LEU A 202 11.43 -22.44 4.94
CA LEU A 202 11.11 -23.73 4.33
C LEU A 202 11.11 -24.89 5.35
N ARG A 203 12.02 -24.86 6.33
CA ARG A 203 12.10 -25.86 7.40
C ARG A 203 10.87 -25.82 8.32
N VAL A 204 10.40 -24.62 8.67
CA VAL A 204 9.28 -24.44 9.62
C VAL A 204 7.91 -24.44 8.91
N ALA A 205 7.86 -24.12 7.62
CA ALA A 205 6.66 -24.18 6.79
C ALA A 205 6.38 -25.58 6.22
N SER A 206 7.40 -26.45 6.12
CA SER A 206 7.20 -27.86 5.75
C SER A 206 6.42 -28.58 6.86
N PRO A 207 5.20 -29.09 6.58
CA PRO A 207 4.55 -29.97 7.55
C PRO A 207 5.41 -31.24 7.64
N ALA A 208 5.88 -31.56 8.84
CA ALA A 208 6.37 -32.89 9.16
C ALA A 208 5.18 -33.88 9.13
N GLY A 209 4.69 -34.19 7.93
CA GLY A 209 3.70 -35.23 7.64
C GLY A 209 4.34 -36.28 6.72
N PRO A 210 3.86 -37.54 6.73
CA PRO A 210 4.56 -38.70 6.17
C PRO A 210 4.70 -38.71 4.63
N PHE A 211 4.24 -37.66 3.96
CA PHE A 211 4.39 -37.46 2.52
C PHE A 211 5.15 -36.16 2.26
N GLY A 212 6.38 -36.07 2.77
CA GLY A 212 7.29 -35.00 2.37
C GLY A 212 7.49 -35.09 0.86
N SER A 213 7.05 -34.07 0.12
CA SER A 213 7.46 -33.90 -1.28
C SER A 213 8.94 -33.61 -1.28
N GLN A 214 9.74 -34.68 -1.35
CA GLN A 214 11.10 -34.61 -1.83
C GLN A 214 11.02 -34.00 -3.23
N VAL A 215 11.41 -32.74 -3.35
CA VAL A 215 11.84 -32.19 -4.63
C VAL A 215 13.29 -32.65 -4.77
N PRO A 216 13.60 -33.68 -5.58
CA PRO A 216 14.98 -34.07 -5.77
C PRO A 216 15.67 -32.94 -6.56
N LEU A 217 16.57 -32.22 -5.89
CA LEU A 217 17.55 -31.37 -6.54
C LEU A 217 18.52 -32.29 -7.30
N ALA A 218 18.14 -32.71 -8.50
CA ALA A 218 19.05 -33.31 -9.46
C ALA A 218 19.60 -32.20 -10.37
N TYR A 219 20.73 -31.64 -9.96
CA TYR A 219 21.70 -31.03 -10.86
C TYR A 219 23.01 -31.80 -10.69
N ALA A 220 23.24 -32.77 -11.57
CA ALA A 220 24.53 -33.34 -11.94
C ALA A 220 24.37 -34.04 -13.29
#